data_AF-A0A519E8U3-F1
#
_entry.id   AF-A0A519E8U3-F1
#
_cell.length_a   1.000
_cell.length_b   1.000
_cell.length_c   1.000
_cell.angle_alpha   90.00
_cell.angle_beta   90.00
_cell.angle_gamma   90.00
#
_symmetry.space_group_name_H-M   'P 1'
#
loop_
_entity.id
_entity.type
_entity.pdbx_description
1 polymer ?
#
loop_
_entity_poly.entity_id
_entity_poly.type
_entity_poly.pdbx_seq_one_letter_code
_entity_poly.pdbx_strand_id
1 'polypeptide(L)'
;MTKENRIYFEGELLRELKNLECPVLAVKVLKSGIRLLHEKKIVAELDFQYLVNAKAYILNGRVFGGPICECTSKFDPPYKSNLLSTACFSFTTSGRQDKKFSNNVYGSISVPSPDEAKAVCGDIRRSLESYYIPMIAGCIIPSQRTIDDVLHSPSDYAYPAVFIHCAIARNPELVNDEIIEKIRSNKKIIKNKSFDLALLEGV
;
A
#
# COMPACT_ATOMS: atom_id res chain seq x y z
N MET A 1 -13.83 -12.93 -24.77
CA MET A 1 -13.59 -11.66 -24.05
C MET A 1 -12.96 -10.67 -25.01
N THR A 2 -13.71 -9.65 -25.40
CA THR A 2 -13.36 -8.71 -26.48
C THR A 2 -12.63 -7.48 -25.94
N LYS A 3 -11.90 -6.79 -26.82
CA LYS A 3 -11.30 -5.47 -26.53
C LYS A 3 -12.36 -4.45 -26.08
N GLU A 4 -13.58 -4.59 -26.58
CA GLU A 4 -14.74 -3.74 -26.25
C GLU A 4 -15.15 -3.88 -24.77
N ASN A 5 -15.25 -5.11 -24.25
CA ASN A 5 -15.57 -5.32 -22.82
C ASN A 5 -14.54 -4.65 -21.91
N ARG A 6 -13.26 -4.70 -22.30
CA ARG A 6 -12.19 -4.04 -21.55
C ARG A 6 -12.36 -2.52 -21.54
N ILE A 7 -12.60 -1.90 -22.69
CA ILE A 7 -12.79 -0.44 -22.80
C ILE A 7 -14.00 0.00 -21.99
N TYR A 8 -15.10 -0.77 -22.06
CA TYR A 8 -16.30 -0.52 -21.26
C TYR A 8 -15.99 -0.60 -19.76
N PHE A 9 -15.32 -1.66 -19.31
CA PHE A 9 -14.91 -1.83 -17.92
C PHE A 9 -13.99 -0.71 -17.43
N GLU A 10 -12.98 -0.32 -18.21
CA GLU A 10 -12.08 0.80 -17.87
C GLU A 10 -12.85 2.12 -17.71
N GLY A 11 -13.87 2.34 -18.55
CA GLY A 11 -14.75 3.51 -18.47
C GLY A 11 -15.61 3.54 -17.21
N GLU A 12 -16.23 2.42 -16.85
CA GLU A 12 -17.02 2.27 -15.62
C GLU A 12 -16.13 2.37 -14.37
N LEU A 13 -14.95 1.75 -14.39
CA LEU A 13 -13.99 1.83 -13.29
C LEU A 13 -13.57 3.29 -13.06
N LEU A 14 -13.20 4.01 -14.12
CA LEU A 14 -12.87 5.44 -14.01
C LEU A 14 -14.02 6.27 -13.42
N ARG A 15 -15.28 5.93 -13.73
CA ARG A 15 -16.44 6.61 -13.15
C ARG A 15 -16.56 6.33 -11.66
N GLU A 16 -16.39 5.08 -11.22
CA GLU A 16 -16.42 4.73 -9.80
C GLU A 16 -15.25 5.35 -9.03
N LEU A 17 -14.04 5.38 -9.60
CA LEU A 17 -12.88 5.99 -8.95
C LEU A 17 -13.06 7.49 -8.68
N LYS A 18 -13.86 8.20 -9.48
CA LYS A 18 -14.18 9.62 -9.24
C LYS A 18 -15.04 9.85 -7.98
N ASN A 19 -15.69 8.80 -7.49
CA ASN A 19 -16.51 8.83 -6.27
C ASN A 19 -15.72 8.38 -5.03
N LEU A 20 -14.40 8.18 -5.15
CA LEU A 20 -13.57 7.76 -4.02
C LEU A 20 -13.48 8.85 -2.96
N GLU A 21 -13.63 8.44 -1.71
CA GLU A 21 -13.43 9.31 -0.55
C GLU A 21 -12.15 8.92 0.20
N CYS A 22 -11.35 9.92 0.55
CA CYS A 22 -10.23 9.77 1.47
C CYS A 22 -10.22 10.99 2.40
N PRO A 23 -10.56 10.83 3.70
CA PRO A 23 -10.71 11.99 4.58
C PRO A 23 -9.39 12.66 4.93
N VAL A 24 -8.26 11.95 4.77
CA VAL A 24 -6.94 12.39 5.27
C VAL A 24 -5.99 12.87 4.18
N LEU A 25 -6.25 12.55 2.91
CA LEU A 25 -5.39 12.89 1.78
C LEU A 25 -6.22 13.29 0.57
N ALA A 26 -5.71 14.23 -0.23
CA ALA A 26 -6.36 14.58 -1.48
C ALA A 26 -6.12 13.47 -2.53
N VAL A 27 -7.19 13.06 -3.21
CA VAL A 27 -7.15 12.02 -4.24
C VAL A 27 -7.19 12.66 -5.64
N LYS A 28 -6.26 12.27 -6.51
CA LYS A 28 -6.28 12.58 -7.93
C LYS A 28 -6.50 11.32 -8.74
N VAL A 29 -7.63 11.25 -9.43
CA VAL A 29 -7.99 10.10 -10.28
C VAL A 29 -7.27 10.18 -11.63
N LEU A 30 -6.78 9.03 -12.10
CA LEU A 30 -6.15 8.80 -13.39
C LEU A 30 -6.90 7.70 -14.14
N LYS A 31 -6.62 7.55 -15.45
CA LYS A 31 -7.21 6.47 -16.24
C LYS A 31 -6.84 5.07 -15.72
N SER A 32 -5.64 4.93 -15.17
CA SER A 32 -5.11 3.66 -14.69
C SER A 32 -5.16 3.52 -13.17
N GLY A 33 -5.76 4.45 -12.42
CA GLY A 33 -5.78 4.35 -10.96
C GLY A 33 -5.90 5.70 -10.26
N ILE A 34 -5.25 5.86 -9.11
CA ILE A 34 -5.28 7.10 -8.33
C ILE A 34 -3.90 7.50 -7.81
N ARG A 35 -3.72 8.80 -7.58
CA ARG A 35 -2.59 9.38 -6.86
C ARG A 35 -3.08 10.04 -5.59
N LEU A 36 -2.31 9.89 -4.51
CA LEU A 36 -2.58 10.52 -3.23
C LEU A 36 -1.60 11.67 -3.03
N LEU A 37 -2.15 12.79 -2.55
CA LEU A 37 -1.41 14.01 -2.35
C LEU A 37 -1.38 14.38 -0.86
N HIS A 38 -0.18 14.73 -0.39
CA HIS A 38 0.06 15.31 0.91
C HIS A 38 0.70 16.68 0.69
N GLU A 39 0.15 17.75 1.29
CA GLU A 39 0.63 19.12 1.11
C GLU A 39 0.84 19.51 -0.37
N LYS A 40 -0.13 19.16 -1.23
CA LYS A 40 -0.13 19.39 -2.69
C LYS A 40 0.98 18.66 -3.48
N LYS A 41 1.80 17.82 -2.85
CA LYS A 41 2.78 16.96 -3.51
C LYS A 41 2.20 15.55 -3.70
N ILE A 42 2.48 14.93 -4.84
CA ILE A 42 2.14 13.51 -5.06
C ILE A 42 3.13 12.68 -4.24
N VAL A 43 2.60 11.86 -3.34
CA VAL A 43 3.43 11.06 -2.40
C VAL A 43 3.20 9.55 -2.54
N ALA A 44 2.07 9.16 -3.14
CA ALA A 44 1.75 7.77 -3.35
C ALA A 44 0.83 7.58 -4.56
N GLU A 45 0.76 6.35 -5.05
CA GLU A 45 -0.18 5.96 -6.09
C GLU A 45 -0.67 4.52 -5.92
N LEU A 46 -1.85 4.28 -6.49
CA LEU A 46 -2.45 2.98 -6.75
C LEU A 46 -2.71 2.88 -8.24
N ASP A 47 -2.22 1.84 -8.89
CA ASP A 47 -2.33 1.63 -10.33
C ASP A 47 -2.87 0.23 -10.65
N PHE A 48 -3.82 0.19 -11.57
CA PHE A 48 -4.43 -1.01 -12.12
C PHE A 48 -3.65 -1.44 -13.35
N GLN A 49 -2.91 -2.54 -13.22
CA GLN A 49 -2.13 -3.09 -14.32
C GLN A 49 -2.89 -4.21 -15.01
N TYR A 50 -3.13 -4.04 -16.31
CA TYR A 50 -3.72 -5.09 -17.15
C TYR A 50 -2.68 -6.16 -17.52
N LEU A 51 -2.99 -7.41 -17.19
CA LEU A 51 -2.22 -8.60 -17.57
C LEU A 51 -2.84 -9.22 -18.83
N VAL A 52 -2.19 -9.02 -19.99
CA VAL A 52 -2.72 -9.44 -21.30
C VAL A 52 -3.04 -10.94 -21.35
N ASN A 53 -2.14 -11.79 -20.84
CA ASN A 53 -2.29 -13.25 -20.91
C ASN A 53 -3.38 -13.76 -19.97
N ALA A 54 -3.51 -13.15 -18.78
CA ALA A 54 -4.55 -13.51 -17.81
C ALA A 54 -5.90 -12.84 -18.12
N LYS A 55 -5.90 -11.81 -18.99
CA LYS A 55 -7.04 -10.93 -19.25
C LYS A 55 -7.67 -10.42 -17.95
N ALA A 56 -6.82 -9.98 -17.04
CA ALA A 56 -7.19 -9.56 -15.70
C ALA A 56 -6.38 -8.35 -15.26
N TYR A 57 -6.87 -7.64 -14.24
CA TYR A 57 -6.19 -6.53 -13.61
C TYR A 57 -5.64 -6.92 -12.25
N ILE A 58 -4.44 -6.47 -11.94
CA ILE A 58 -3.90 -6.45 -10.57
C ILE A 58 -3.81 -5.02 -10.09
N LEU A 59 -3.79 -4.84 -8.77
CA LEU A 59 -3.55 -3.54 -8.15
C LEU A 59 -2.11 -3.49 -7.65
N ASN A 60 -1.41 -2.44 -8.03
CA ASN A 60 -0.11 -2.10 -7.51
C ASN A 60 -0.25 -0.83 -6.66
N GLY A 61 0.46 -0.76 -5.54
CA GLY A 61 0.51 0.44 -4.73
C GLY A 61 1.94 0.77 -4.34
N ARG A 62 2.26 2.05 -4.28
CA ARG A 62 3.58 2.53 -3.85
C ARG A 62 3.48 3.87 -3.11
N VAL A 63 4.33 4.03 -2.10
CA VAL A 63 4.52 5.27 -1.35
C VAL A 63 5.98 5.67 -1.48
N PHE A 64 6.21 6.82 -2.08
CA PHE A 64 7.55 7.31 -2.47
C PHE A 64 7.81 8.74 -2.00
N GLY A 65 6.93 9.27 -1.15
CA GLY A 65 7.09 10.58 -0.55
C GLY A 65 6.27 10.71 0.71
N GLY A 66 6.29 11.91 1.28
CA GLY A 66 5.62 12.21 2.53
C GLY A 66 6.52 11.98 3.74
N PRO A 67 6.03 12.35 4.93
CA PRO A 67 6.89 12.58 6.09
C PRO A 67 7.68 11.34 6.51
N ILE A 68 7.05 10.15 6.54
CA ILE A 68 7.71 8.90 6.91
C ILE A 68 8.77 8.53 5.86
N CYS A 69 8.44 8.57 4.57
CA CYS A 69 9.37 8.27 3.48
C CYS A 69 10.61 9.17 3.51
N GLU A 70 10.41 10.48 3.73
CA GLU A 70 11.49 11.48 3.88
C GLU A 70 12.35 11.27 5.14
N CYS A 71 11.78 10.68 6.20
CA CYS A 71 12.55 10.25 7.36
C CYS A 71 13.39 9.01 7.03
N THR A 72 12.77 7.99 6.40
CA THR A 72 13.47 6.75 6.06
C THR A 72 14.67 6.97 5.14
N SER A 73 14.60 7.96 4.24
CA SER A 73 15.69 8.29 3.31
C SER A 73 16.94 8.88 3.98
N LYS A 74 16.88 9.21 5.27
CA LYS A 74 18.03 9.72 6.04
C LYS A 74 18.88 8.61 6.67
N PHE A 75 18.41 7.37 6.58
CA PHE A 75 19.10 6.21 7.12
C PHE A 75 19.80 5.44 6.00
N ASP A 76 20.94 4.83 6.33
CA ASP A 76 21.68 3.93 5.44
C ASP A 76 21.81 2.55 6.12
N PRO A 77 20.77 1.70 6.05
CA PRO A 77 20.79 0.40 6.73
C PRO A 77 21.87 -0.52 6.12
N PRO A 78 22.60 -1.30 6.93
CA PRO A 78 23.70 -2.16 6.46
C PRO A 78 23.20 -3.46 5.81
N TYR A 79 22.09 -3.39 5.07
CA TYR A 79 21.47 -4.50 4.36
C TYR A 79 20.63 -3.99 3.19
N LYS A 80 20.30 -4.88 2.24
CA LYS A 80 19.52 -4.50 1.06
C LYS A 80 18.05 -4.25 1.41
N SER A 81 17.47 -3.24 0.75
CA SER A 81 16.03 -2.98 0.74
C SER A 81 15.25 -4.23 0.30
N ASN A 82 14.04 -4.42 0.84
CA ASN A 82 13.06 -5.38 0.30
C ASN A 82 12.58 -5.01 -1.10
N LEU A 83 12.63 -3.72 -1.43
CA LEU A 83 12.04 -3.16 -2.63
C LEU A 83 13.12 -2.87 -3.68
N LEU A 84 12.78 -3.13 -4.94
CA LEU A 84 13.63 -2.81 -6.10
C LEU A 84 13.45 -1.36 -6.61
N SER A 85 12.93 -0.48 -5.76
CA SER A 85 12.66 0.93 -6.08
C SER A 85 13.01 1.82 -4.89
N THR A 86 12.96 3.14 -5.11
CA THR A 86 13.19 4.15 -4.06
C THR A 86 11.97 4.41 -3.17
N ALA A 87 10.88 3.67 -3.36
CA ALA A 87 9.69 3.76 -2.50
C ALA A 87 10.00 3.25 -1.09
N CYS A 88 9.36 3.81 -0.06
CA CYS A 88 9.45 3.27 1.30
C CYS A 88 8.49 2.09 1.52
N PHE A 89 7.40 2.04 0.75
CA PHE A 89 6.40 0.99 0.77
C PHE A 89 5.93 0.70 -0.65
N SER A 90 5.78 -0.58 -0.99
CA SER A 90 5.24 -1.01 -2.27
C SER A 90 4.60 -2.38 -2.17
N PHE A 91 3.52 -2.58 -2.90
CA PHE A 91 2.90 -3.88 -3.06
C PHE A 91 2.36 -4.13 -4.46
N THR A 92 2.13 -5.42 -4.72
CA THR A 92 1.25 -5.89 -5.80
C THR A 92 0.24 -6.86 -5.21
N THR A 93 -0.98 -6.89 -5.74
CA THR A 93 -1.98 -7.90 -5.37
C THR A 93 -1.72 -9.24 -6.02
N SER A 94 -0.92 -9.28 -7.09
CA SER A 94 -0.53 -10.52 -7.76
C SER A 94 0.07 -11.52 -6.76
N GLY A 95 -0.59 -12.66 -6.58
CA GLY A 95 -0.14 -13.72 -5.68
C GLY A 95 -0.36 -13.46 -4.18
N ARG A 96 -0.99 -12.34 -3.79
CA ARG A 96 -1.39 -12.11 -2.40
C ARG A 96 -2.48 -13.09 -1.98
N GLN A 97 -2.29 -13.70 -0.80
CA GLN A 97 -3.23 -14.67 -0.23
C GLN A 97 -4.33 -14.03 0.63
N ASP A 98 -4.27 -12.71 0.86
CA ASP A 98 -5.22 -11.99 1.72
C ASP A 98 -6.62 -11.85 1.08
N LYS A 99 -6.73 -12.03 -0.24
CA LYS A 99 -7.96 -11.94 -1.04
C LYS A 99 -8.71 -10.61 -0.87
N LYS A 100 -8.03 -9.55 -0.44
CA LYS A 100 -8.66 -8.26 -0.13
C LYS A 100 -9.06 -7.47 -1.39
N PHE A 101 -8.32 -7.65 -2.48
CA PHE A 101 -8.62 -7.03 -3.78
C PHE A 101 -9.52 -7.88 -4.66
N SER A 102 -9.36 -9.20 -4.60
CA SER A 102 -10.15 -10.14 -5.39
C SER A 102 -10.34 -11.45 -4.63
N ASN A 103 -11.48 -12.09 -4.83
CA ASN A 103 -11.77 -13.39 -4.22
C ASN A 103 -10.98 -14.57 -4.82
N ASN A 104 -10.20 -14.36 -5.89
CA ASN A 104 -9.36 -15.41 -6.47
C ASN A 104 -7.96 -15.48 -5.85
N VAL A 105 -7.34 -16.66 -5.96
CA VAL A 105 -6.00 -16.95 -5.43
C VAL A 105 -4.87 -16.20 -6.12
N TYR A 106 -5.15 -15.59 -7.28
CA TYR A 106 -4.17 -14.84 -8.07
C TYR A 106 -4.13 -13.36 -7.68
N GLY A 107 -5.10 -12.88 -6.87
CA GLY A 107 -5.20 -11.47 -6.48
C GLY A 107 -5.45 -10.54 -7.66
N SER A 108 -6.21 -11.02 -8.65
CA SER A 108 -6.51 -10.29 -9.88
C SER A 108 -8.02 -10.23 -10.16
N ILE A 109 -8.47 -9.25 -10.92
CA ILE A 109 -9.87 -9.13 -11.33
C ILE A 109 -9.94 -9.35 -12.84
N SER A 110 -10.53 -10.47 -13.26
CA SER A 110 -10.81 -10.74 -14.67
C SER A 110 -11.66 -9.62 -15.26
N VAL A 111 -11.45 -9.26 -16.53
CA VAL A 111 -12.31 -8.26 -17.18
C VAL A 111 -13.75 -8.79 -17.21
N PRO A 112 -14.70 -8.09 -16.58
CA PRO A 112 -16.08 -8.54 -16.50
C PRO A 112 -16.81 -8.38 -17.85
N SER A 113 -17.97 -9.01 -17.96
CA SER A 113 -18.94 -8.64 -19.00
C SER A 113 -19.51 -7.24 -18.73
N PRO A 114 -20.08 -6.55 -19.74
CA PRO A 114 -20.70 -5.23 -19.54
C PRO A 114 -21.78 -5.21 -18.44
N ASP A 115 -22.55 -6.29 -18.32
CA ASP A 115 -23.63 -6.41 -17.33
C ASP A 115 -23.11 -6.50 -15.89
N GLU A 116 -21.92 -7.10 -15.71
CA GLU A 116 -21.28 -7.27 -14.40
C GLU A 116 -20.35 -6.11 -14.04
N ALA A 117 -19.94 -5.31 -15.01
CA ALA A 117 -18.87 -4.31 -14.85
C ALA A 117 -19.14 -3.31 -13.72
N LYS A 118 -20.38 -2.82 -13.61
CA LYS A 118 -20.76 -1.87 -12.56
C LYS A 118 -20.62 -2.46 -11.15
N ALA A 119 -21.06 -3.70 -10.96
CA ALA A 119 -20.95 -4.39 -9.67
C ALA A 119 -19.47 -4.59 -9.29
N VAL A 120 -18.67 -5.08 -10.23
CA VAL A 120 -17.22 -5.29 -10.03
C VAL A 120 -16.49 -3.97 -9.74
N CYS A 121 -16.82 -2.87 -10.43
CA CYS A 121 -16.22 -1.56 -10.16
C CYS A 121 -16.61 -1.04 -8.76
N GLY A 122 -17.84 -1.29 -8.32
CA GLY A 122 -18.28 -1.00 -6.94
C GLY A 122 -17.51 -1.80 -5.89
N ASP A 123 -17.25 -3.09 -6.14
CA ASP A 123 -16.41 -3.93 -5.28
C ASP A 123 -14.98 -3.41 -5.19
N ILE A 124 -14.39 -3.02 -6.32
CA ILE A 124 -13.06 -2.41 -6.38
C ILE A 124 -13.02 -1.15 -5.51
N ARG A 125 -13.98 -0.24 -5.70
CA ARG A 125 -14.07 1.00 -4.92
C ARG A 125 -14.15 0.71 -3.42
N ARG A 126 -15.03 -0.20 -3.00
CA ARG A 126 -15.16 -0.60 -1.59
C ARG A 126 -13.86 -1.18 -1.03
N SER A 127 -13.17 -2.01 -1.81
CA SER A 127 -11.88 -2.59 -1.41
C SER A 127 -10.81 -1.50 -1.25
N LEU A 128 -10.78 -0.51 -2.15
CA LEU A 128 -9.89 0.64 -2.03
C LEU A 128 -10.17 1.46 -0.78
N GLU A 129 -11.42 1.87 -0.55
CA GLU A 129 -11.82 2.73 0.57
C GLU A 129 -11.64 2.05 1.93
N SER A 130 -12.01 0.76 2.04
CA SER A 130 -11.95 0.04 3.31
C SER A 130 -10.54 -0.42 3.70
N TYR A 131 -9.69 -0.69 2.70
CA TYR A 131 -8.41 -1.33 2.95
C TYR A 131 -7.21 -0.62 2.34
N TYR A 132 -7.13 -0.49 1.02
CA TYR A 132 -5.89 -0.07 0.36
C TYR A 132 -5.55 1.41 0.56
N ILE A 133 -6.55 2.29 0.52
CA ILE A 133 -6.37 3.73 0.80
C ILE A 133 -5.95 3.95 2.25
N PRO A 134 -6.64 3.40 3.27
CA PRO A 134 -6.18 3.51 4.65
C PRO A 134 -4.77 2.97 4.91
N MET A 135 -4.40 1.84 4.29
CA MET A 135 -3.05 1.27 4.40
C MET A 135 -1.98 2.23 3.85
N ILE A 136 -2.22 2.80 2.67
CA ILE A 136 -1.31 3.80 2.10
C ILE A 136 -1.30 5.09 2.92
N ALA A 137 -2.46 5.54 3.39
CA ALA A 137 -2.55 6.74 4.23
C ALA A 137 -1.75 6.58 5.52
N GLY A 138 -1.80 5.39 6.15
CA GLY A 138 -0.98 5.04 7.31
C GLY A 138 0.53 5.08 7.05
N CYS A 139 0.95 4.98 5.78
CA CYS A 139 2.35 5.14 5.40
C CYS A 139 2.80 6.59 5.22
N ILE A 140 1.87 7.54 5.28
CA ILE A 140 2.12 8.97 5.11
C ILE A 140 1.84 9.70 6.43
N ILE A 141 0.69 9.41 7.04
CA ILE A 141 0.21 9.96 8.31
C ILE A 141 0.09 8.79 9.31
N PRO A 142 1.04 8.64 10.24
CA PRO A 142 1.07 7.52 11.16
C PRO A 142 -0.19 7.43 12.04
N SER A 143 -0.77 6.24 12.13
CA SER A 143 -1.90 5.87 13.00
C SER A 143 -1.66 4.47 13.57
N GLN A 144 -2.49 4.00 14.52
CA GLN A 144 -2.29 2.67 15.13
C GLN A 144 -2.14 1.56 14.07
N ARG A 145 -2.93 1.67 12.99
CA ARG A 145 -2.89 0.76 11.84
C ARG A 145 -1.52 0.69 11.16
N THR A 146 -0.71 1.75 11.20
CA THR A 146 0.61 1.80 10.57
C THR A 146 1.52 0.68 11.08
N ILE A 147 1.54 0.44 12.39
CA ILE A 147 2.39 -0.62 12.96
C ILE A 147 1.81 -2.00 12.67
N ASP A 148 0.49 -2.15 12.75
CA ASP A 148 -0.21 -3.40 12.44
C ASP A 148 0.02 -3.84 10.98
N ASP A 149 -0.05 -2.90 10.04
CA ASP A 149 0.18 -3.18 8.62
C ASP A 149 1.65 -3.57 8.35
N VAL A 150 2.63 -2.99 9.07
CA VAL A 150 4.03 -3.43 8.99
C VAL A 150 4.19 -4.83 9.57
N LEU A 151 3.61 -5.12 10.74
CA LEU A 151 3.68 -6.46 11.34
C LEU A 151 3.05 -7.53 10.44
N HIS A 152 1.95 -7.18 9.78
CA HIS A 152 1.22 -8.08 8.88
C HIS A 152 2.02 -8.40 7.60
N SER A 153 2.68 -7.41 7.00
CA SER A 153 3.42 -7.60 5.75
C SER A 153 4.75 -6.83 5.71
N PRO A 154 5.75 -7.22 6.51
CA PRO A 154 7.02 -6.50 6.60
C PRO A 154 7.76 -6.41 5.25
N SER A 155 7.57 -7.39 4.37
CA SER A 155 8.22 -7.43 3.06
C SER A 155 7.77 -6.33 2.10
N ASP A 156 6.63 -5.67 2.36
CA ASP A 156 6.14 -4.57 1.53
C ASP A 156 6.89 -3.25 1.80
N TYR A 157 7.68 -3.18 2.87
CA TYR A 157 8.42 -1.98 3.27
C TYR A 157 9.90 -2.15 2.95
N ALA A 158 10.54 -1.10 2.39
CA ALA A 158 11.95 -1.13 2.01
C ALA A 158 12.85 -1.58 3.18
N TYR A 159 12.66 -0.92 4.33
CA TYR A 159 13.38 -1.15 5.57
C TYR A 159 12.39 -1.10 6.75
N PRO A 160 11.79 -2.24 7.15
CA PRO A 160 10.63 -2.24 8.04
C PRO A 160 10.93 -1.64 9.43
N ALA A 161 12.09 -1.96 10.02
CA ALA A 161 12.49 -1.40 11.32
C ALA A 161 12.69 0.13 11.26
N VAL A 162 13.35 0.61 10.21
CA VAL A 162 13.56 2.06 9.96
C VAL A 162 12.23 2.77 9.74
N PHE A 163 11.33 2.16 8.98
CA PHE A 163 10.00 2.69 8.74
C PHE A 163 9.20 2.82 10.04
N ILE A 164 9.21 1.79 10.89
CA ILE A 164 8.60 1.82 12.22
C ILE A 164 9.20 2.94 13.07
N HIS A 165 10.53 3.03 13.16
CA HIS A 165 11.21 4.10 13.90
C HIS A 165 10.74 5.49 13.45
N CYS A 166 10.71 5.73 12.14
CA CYS A 166 10.23 6.98 11.57
C CYS A 166 8.74 7.26 11.78
N ALA A 167 7.90 6.22 11.84
CA ALA A 167 6.49 6.34 12.16
C ALA A 167 6.29 6.76 13.63
N ILE A 168 7.00 6.10 14.56
CA ILE A 168 6.88 6.37 15.99
C ILE A 168 7.49 7.73 16.38
N ALA A 169 8.61 8.11 15.77
CA ALA A 169 9.19 9.45 15.94
C ALA A 169 8.21 10.59 15.60
N ARG A 170 7.16 10.29 14.82
CA ARG A 170 6.08 11.23 14.50
C ARG A 170 4.82 11.08 15.34
N ASN A 171 4.57 9.89 15.85
CA ASN A 171 3.46 9.60 16.73
C ASN A 171 3.92 8.57 17.78
N PRO A 172 4.46 9.01 18.92
CA PRO A 172 4.99 8.11 19.95
C PRO A 172 3.94 7.16 20.54
N GLU A 173 2.67 7.55 20.51
CA GLU A 173 1.55 6.78 21.08
C GLU A 173 1.21 5.51 20.29
N LEU A 174 1.86 5.27 19.14
CA LEU A 174 1.63 4.09 18.29
C LEU A 174 2.08 2.77 18.91
N VAL A 175 2.95 2.84 19.90
CA VAL A 175 3.58 1.67 20.50
C VAL A 175 3.44 1.66 22.01
N ASN A 176 3.44 0.45 22.52
CA ASN A 176 3.61 0.13 23.93
C ASN A 176 4.60 -1.03 24.02
N ASP A 177 4.96 -1.42 25.24
CA ASP A 177 5.94 -2.49 25.49
C ASP A 177 5.57 -3.81 24.77
N GLU A 178 4.28 -4.17 24.73
CA GLU A 178 3.81 -5.38 24.06
C GLU A 178 4.05 -5.33 22.54
N ILE A 179 3.76 -4.19 21.91
CA ILE A 179 3.98 -3.98 20.47
C ILE A 179 5.48 -3.97 20.16
N ILE A 180 6.29 -3.31 20.98
CA ILE A 180 7.75 -3.28 20.82
C ILE A 180 8.34 -4.70 20.87
N GLU A 181 7.90 -5.55 21.80
CA GLU A 181 8.36 -6.94 21.88
C GLU A 181 7.91 -7.78 20.66
N LYS A 182 6.70 -7.55 20.13
CA LYS A 182 6.26 -8.15 18.85
C LYS A 182 7.15 -7.73 17.68
N ILE A 183 7.57 -6.46 17.63
CA ILE A 183 8.47 -5.94 16.60
C ILE A 183 9.85 -6.58 16.73
N ARG A 184 10.44 -6.57 17.93
CA ARG A 184 11.79 -7.10 18.22
C ARG A 184 11.92 -8.59 17.94
N SER A 185 10.86 -9.36 18.16
CA SER A 185 10.85 -10.81 17.90
C SER A 185 10.63 -11.18 16.42
N ASN A 186 10.20 -10.23 15.58
CA ASN A 186 9.90 -10.49 14.17
C ASN A 186 11.13 -10.40 13.27
N LYS A 187 11.67 -11.55 12.85
CA LYS A 187 12.85 -11.65 11.97
C LYS A 187 12.68 -11.07 10.56
N LYS A 188 11.45 -10.81 10.11
CA LYS A 188 11.21 -10.12 8.83
C LYS A 188 11.32 -8.60 8.97
N ILE A 189 11.19 -8.09 10.19
CA ILE A 189 11.40 -6.68 10.53
C ILE A 189 12.84 -6.44 10.95
N ILE A 190 13.34 -7.24 11.90
CA ILE A 190 14.72 -7.17 12.40
C ILE A 190 15.63 -8.01 11.50
N LYS A 191 16.28 -7.35 10.55
CA LYS A 191 17.19 -7.97 9.58
C LYS A 191 18.65 -7.87 9.98
N ASN A 192 19.02 -6.79 10.68
CA ASN A 192 20.33 -6.58 11.26
C ASN A 192 20.15 -6.17 12.73
N LYS A 193 20.44 -7.09 13.66
CA LYS A 193 20.14 -6.88 15.09
C LYS A 193 20.81 -5.63 15.67
N SER A 194 22.10 -5.40 15.38
CA SER A 194 22.82 -4.28 15.98
C SER A 194 22.30 -2.92 15.49
N PHE A 195 21.90 -2.84 14.23
CA PHE A 195 21.34 -1.61 13.66
C PHE A 195 19.86 -1.44 14.03
N ASP A 196 19.02 -2.44 13.75
CA ASP A 196 17.57 -2.34 13.87
C ASP A 196 17.11 -2.25 15.33
N LEU A 197 17.78 -2.95 16.27
CA LEU A 197 17.41 -2.86 17.69
C LEU A 197 17.81 -1.52 18.29
N ALA A 198 18.95 -0.96 17.90
CA ALA A 198 19.37 0.38 18.34
C ALA A 198 18.37 1.46 17.92
N LEU A 199 17.74 1.32 16.74
CA LEU A 199 16.67 2.22 16.30
C LEU A 199 15.41 2.13 17.16
N LEU A 200 15.17 1.01 17.83
CA LEU A 200 13.98 0.74 18.65
C LEU A 200 14.23 0.90 20.15
N GLU A 201 15.47 1.22 20.55
CA GLU A 201 15.83 1.57 21.94
C GLU A 201 15.61 3.06 22.23
N GLY A 202 15.66 3.90 21.20
CA GLY A 202 15.47 5.35 21.31
C GLY A 202 14.03 5.82 21.09
N VAL A 203 13.05 4.92 21.22
CA VAL A 203 11.64 5.12 20.85
C VAL A 203 10.74 4.83 22.03
#